data_AF-A0A9J5XCQ8-F1
#
_entry.id   AF-A0A9J5XCQ8-F1
#
_cell.length_a   1.000
_cell.length_b   1.000
_cell.length_c   1.000
_cell.angle_alpha   90.00
_cell.angle_beta   90.00
_cell.angle_gamma   90.00
#
_symmetry.space_group_name_H-M   'P 1'
#
loop_
_entity.id
_entity.type
_entity.pdbx_description
1 polymer ?
#
loop_
_entity_poly.entity_id
_entity_poly.type
_entity_poly.pdbx_seq_one_letter_code
_entity_poly.pdbx_strand_id
1 'polypeptide(L)' 'MARTIRKLFIVLLIPYLRPLIMNVICIATYTISMNKQVVDGETTVSAGGIFELGFFSPNGSQG' A
#
# COMPACT_ATOMS: atom_id res chain seq x y z
N MET A 1 -15.16 -5.79 37.70
CA MET A 1 -14.19 -4.70 37.53
C MET A 1 -13.08 -5.04 36.53
N ALA A 2 -12.25 -6.07 36.77
CA ALA A 2 -11.13 -6.43 35.89
C ALA A 2 -11.51 -6.76 34.42
N ARG A 3 -12.69 -7.36 34.19
CA ARG A 3 -13.17 -7.68 32.83
C ARG A 3 -13.44 -6.44 31.97
N THR A 4 -13.91 -5.35 32.58
CA THR A 4 -14.18 -4.08 31.88
C THR A 4 -12.88 -3.36 31.57
N ILE A 5 -11.92 -3.38 32.49
CA ILE A 5 -10.57 -2.80 32.31
C ILE A 5 -9.81 -3.49 31.18
N ARG A 6 -9.87 -4.83 31.09
CA ARG A 6 -9.23 -5.58 30.00
C ARG A 6 -9.81 -5.23 28.63
N LYS A 7 -11.13 -5.03 28.53
CA LYS A 7 -11.79 -4.60 27.29
C LYS A 7 -11.40 -3.16 26.93
N LEU A 8 -11.33 -2.26 27.90
CA LEU A 8 -10.93 -0.87 27.69
C LEU A 8 -9.49 -0.79 27.18
N PHE A 9 -8.58 -1.57 27.76
CA PHE A 9 -7.19 -1.69 27.28
C PHE A 9 -7.11 -2.15 25.82
N ILE A 10 -7.89 -3.18 25.45
CA ILE A 10 -7.91 -3.70 24.07
C ILE A 10 -8.43 -2.64 23.09
N VAL A 11 -9.53 -1.95 23.42
CA VAL A 11 -10.12 -0.90 22.58
C VAL A 11 -9.16 0.29 22.40
N LEU A 12 -8.41 0.64 23.45
CA LEU A 12 -7.42 1.72 23.39
C LEU A 12 -6.14 1.31 22.64
N LEU A 13 -5.67 0.06 22.75
CA LEU A 13 -4.43 -0.42 22.11
C LEU A 13 -4.56 -0.74 20.60
N ILE A 14 -5.69 -1.29 20.16
CA ILE A 14 -5.92 -1.70 18.75
C ILE A 14 -5.64 -0.57 17.73
N PRO A 15 -6.10 0.68 17.89
CA PRO A 15 -5.87 1.73 16.90
C PRO A 15 -4.39 2.14 16.79
N TYR A 16 -3.61 2.04 17.87
CA TYR A 16 -2.17 2.31 17.85
C TYR A 16 -1.36 1.17 17.21
N LEU A 17 -1.85 -0.08 17.29
CA LEU A 17 -1.22 -1.25 16.67
C LEU A 17 -1.49 -1.35 15.16
N ARG A 18 -2.61 -0.82 14.68
CA ARG A 18 -3.00 -0.86 13.25
C ARG A 18 -1.99 -0.22 12.28
N PRO A 19 -1.42 0.99 12.54
CA PRO A 19 -0.42 1.58 11.65
C PRO A 19 0.93 0.82 11.64
N LEU A 20 1.26 0.06 12.70
CA LEU A 20 2.45 -0.80 12.71
C LEU A 20 2.33 -1.97 11.72
N ILE A 21 1.12 -2.50 11.52
CA ILE A 21 0.85 -3.61 10.58
C ILE A 21 0.70 -3.09 9.14
N MET A 22 0.13 -1.91 8.95
CA MET A 22 -0.16 -1.35 7.63
C MET A 22 1.02 -0.59 6.98
N ASN A 23 2.07 -0.26 7.73
CA ASN A 23 3.29 0.36 7.17
C ASN A 23 4.14 -0.63 6.34
N VAL A 24 3.86 -1.94 6.36
CA VAL A 24 4.75 -2.99 5.80
C VAL A 24 4.05 -3.87 4.75
N ILE A 25 2.91 -3.45 4.21
CA ILE A 25 2.29 -4.17 3.08
C ILE A 25 2.12 -3.20 1.92
N CYS A 26 3.23 -2.86 1.28
CA CYS A 26 3.18 -2.39 -0.09
C CYS A 26 2.74 -3.58 -0.95
N ILE A 27 1.48 -3.57 -1.43
CA ILE A 27 1.03 -4.54 -2.42
C ILE A 27 1.63 -4.10 -3.76
N ALA A 28 2.90 -4.45 -3.95
CA ALA A 28 3.60 -4.28 -5.21
C ALA A 28 3.05 -5.31 -6.22
N THR A 29 2.22 -4.86 -7.16
CA THR A 29 1.80 -5.68 -8.29
C THR A 29 2.94 -5.79 -9.30
N TYR A 30 3.79 -6.80 -9.17
CA TYR A 30 4.96 -7.01 -10.05
C TYR A 30 4.62 -7.51 -11.47
N THR A 31 3.34 -7.70 -11.78
CA THR A 31 2.86 -8.21 -13.07
C THR A 31 2.02 -7.16 -13.80
N ILE A 32 2.46 -6.79 -15.00
CA ILE A 32 1.68 -5.97 -15.91
C ILE A 32 0.74 -6.90 -16.69
N SER A 33 -0.57 -6.71 -16.55
CA SER A 33 -1.58 -7.51 -17.24
C SER A 33 -2.11 -6.78 -18.47
N MET A 34 -2.46 -7.53 -19.51
CA MET A 34 -3.15 -6.98 -20.68
C MET A 34 -4.49 -6.32 -20.27
N ASN A 35 -4.89 -5.31 -21.04
CA ASN A 35 -6.14 -4.57 -20.89
C ASN A 35 -6.30 -3.82 -19.56
N LYS A 36 -5.21 -3.66 -18.80
CA LYS A 36 -5.17 -2.68 -17.71
C LYS A 36 -4.71 -1.34 -18.24
N GLN A 37 -5.43 -0.29 -17.86
CA GLN A 37 -5.00 1.08 -18.11
C GLN A 37 -3.79 1.40 -17.24
N VAL A 38 -2.77 1.99 -17.85
CA VAL A 38 -1.61 2.56 -17.15
C VAL A 38 -1.90 4.03 -16.90
N VAL A 39 -1.68 4.48 -15.67
CA VAL A 39 -1.96 5.86 -15.25
C VAL A 39 -0.65 6.63 -15.04
N ASP A 40 -0.67 7.94 -15.30
CA ASP A 40 0.45 8.84 -15.01
C ASP A 40 0.82 8.80 -13.51
N GLY A 41 2.11 8.62 -13.22
CA GLY A 41 2.62 8.53 -11.86
C GLY A 41 2.41 7.17 -11.19
N GLU A 42 1.81 6.18 -11.88
CA GLU A 42 1.72 4.81 -11.39
C GLU A 42 3.11 4.16 -11.36
N THR A 43 3.36 3.34 -10.33
CA THR A 43 4.60 2.55 -10.24
C THR A 43 4.31 1.08 -9.95
N THR A 44 5.24 0.22 -10.37
CA THR A 44 5.20 -1.23 -10.15
C THR A 44 6.55 -1.67 -9.62
N VAL A 45 6.55 -2.33 -8.46
CA VAL A 45 7.76 -2.82 -7.81
C VAL A 45 7.93 -4.31 -8.11
N SER A 46 9.14 -4.69 -8.49
CA SER A 46 9.56 -6.08 -8.76
C SER A 46 9.36 -7.00 -7.56
N ALA A 47 9.26 -8.30 -7.81
CA ALA A 47 9.28 -9.30 -6.76
C ALA A 47 10.54 -9.15 -5.89
N GLY A 48 10.37 -9.01 -4.58
CA GLY A 48 11.48 -8.79 -3.64
C GLY A 48 11.90 -7.33 -3.44
N GLY A 49 11.27 -6.36 -4.13
CA GLY A 49 11.41 -4.94 -3.79
C GLY A 49 12.69 -4.25 -4.26
N ILE A 50 13.45 -4.86 -5.18
CA ILE A 50 14.78 -4.35 -5.58
C ILE A 50 14.68 -3.27 -6.67
N PHE A 51 13.76 -3.45 -7.61
CA PHE A 51 13.53 -2.54 -8.73
C PHE A 51 12.10 -1.98 -8.71
N GLU A 52 11.97 -0.73 -9.13
CA GLU A 52 10.70 -0.04 -9.34
C GLU A 52 10.62 0.47 -10.78
N LEU A 53 9.49 0.21 -11.44
CA LEU A 53 9.16 0.69 -12.78
C LEU A 53 8.09 1.76 -12.64
N GLY A 54 8.37 2.98 -13.11
CA GLY A 54 7.43 4.09 -13.11
C GLY A 54 6.86 4.37 -14.50
N PHE A 55 5.57 4.72 -14.54
CA PHE A 55 4.88 5.18 -15.73
C PHE A 55 4.63 6.67 -15.64
N PHE A 56 4.94 7.40 -16.71
CA PHE A 56 4.74 8.84 -16.77
C PHE A 56 4.45 9.29 -18.20
N SER A 57 3.76 10.43 -18.29
CA SER A 57 3.35 11.10 -19.50
C SER A 57 4.37 12.21 -19.78
N PRO A 58 5.14 12.12 -20.87
CA PRO A 58 6.04 13.19 -21.26
C PRO A 58 5.28 14.49 -21.51
N ASN A 59 5.95 15.63 -21.30
CA ASN A 59 5.34 16.92 -21.59
C ASN A 59 4.90 16.99 -23.06
N GLY A 60 3.63 17.31 -23.30
CA GLY A 60 3.05 17.36 -24.65
C GLY A 60 2.47 16.03 -25.17
N SER A 61 2.46 14.94 -24.38
CA SER A 61 1.67 13.75 -24.72
C SER A 61 0.19 13.97 -24.36
N GLN A 62 -0.47 14.89 -25.07
CA GLN A 62 -1.93 14.99 -25.06
C GLN A 62 -2.44 14.03 -26.14
N GLY A 63 -3.15 12.98 -25.70
CA GLY A 63 -3.89 12.07 -26.58
C GLY A 63 -5.25 12.63 -26.95
#